data_AF-A0A420D324-F1
#
_entry.id   AF-A0A420D324-F1
#
_cell.length_a   1.000
_cell.length_b   1.000
_cell.length_c   1.000
_cell.angle_alpha   90.00
_cell.angle_beta   90.00
_cell.angle_gamma   90.00
#
_symmetry.space_group_name_H-M   'P 1'
#
loop_
_entity.id
_entity.type
_entity.pdbx_description
1 polymer ?
#
loop_
_entity_poly.entity_id
_entity_poly.type
_entity_poly.pdbx_seq_one_letter_code
_entity_poly.pdbx_strand_id
1 'polypeptide(L)'
;MALQSPPAASNAYPFSALFVPFPFVCFTLVLLTDILYWRTSNLMWSNFSDWLLFFGLIVGAISLIAGLIDLVRPATRALRPPLAAVVVYIGVLLLGTLNSFIHAGDGWTAIVPAGLIASAVTLLAMIASVYLTAGTRTANAWRIP
;
A
#
# COMPACT_ATOMS: atom_id res chain seq x y z
N MET A 1 -16.01 32.04 27.22
CA MET A 1 -16.07 31.34 25.93
C MET A 1 -14.67 31.31 25.34
N ALA A 2 -13.86 30.34 25.75
CA ALA A 2 -12.45 30.26 25.33
C ALA A 2 -12.37 29.36 24.08
N LEU A 3 -11.97 29.94 22.95
CA LEU A 3 -11.49 29.20 21.79
C LEU A 3 -10.13 28.60 22.16
N GLN A 4 -10.13 27.46 22.84
CA GLN A 4 -8.93 26.63 22.96
C GLN A 4 -8.72 25.93 21.61
N SER A 5 -8.07 26.61 20.68
CA SER A 5 -7.41 25.91 19.57
C SER A 5 -6.34 24.98 20.19
N PRO A 6 -6.40 23.65 20.01
CA PRO A 6 -5.36 22.76 20.53
C PRO A 6 -4.00 23.14 19.93
N PRO A 7 -2.98 23.54 20.72
CA PRO A 7 -1.73 24.10 20.18
C PRO A 7 -0.80 23.11 19.46
N ALA A 8 -1.23 21.88 19.14
CA ALA A 8 -0.33 20.85 18.61
C ALA A 8 -0.93 19.91 17.55
N ALA A 9 -2.26 19.88 17.38
CA ALA A 9 -2.90 18.94 16.46
C ALA A 9 -2.87 19.40 14.99
N SER A 10 -2.73 20.70 14.74
CA SER A 10 -2.88 21.27 13.39
C SER A 10 -1.68 21.03 12.46
N ASN A 11 -0.53 20.57 12.97
CA ASN A 11 0.70 20.45 12.17
C ASN A 11 1.35 19.05 12.19
N ALA A 12 0.68 18.04 12.76
CA ALA A 12 1.23 16.70 12.84
C ALA A 12 0.93 15.88 11.58
N TYR A 13 1.87 15.86 10.64
CA TYR A 13 1.82 14.96 9.50
C TYR A 13 2.37 13.56 9.87
N PRO A 14 1.60 12.48 9.66
CA PRO A 14 2.08 11.12 9.90
C PRO A 14 3.16 10.77 8.88
N PHE A 15 4.32 10.31 9.33
CA PHE A 15 5.43 9.95 8.43
C PHE A 15 5.03 8.81 7.49
N SER A 16 4.20 7.89 7.95
CA SER A 16 3.63 6.83 7.11
C SER A 16 2.92 7.36 5.85
N ALA A 17 2.25 8.51 5.93
CA ALA A 17 1.56 9.09 4.77
C ALA A 17 2.51 9.57 3.66
N LEU A 18 3.80 9.81 3.97
CA LEU A 18 4.80 10.11 2.94
C LEU A 18 5.13 8.88 2.09
N PHE A 19 5.13 7.69 2.69
CA PHE A 19 5.66 6.48 2.06
C PHE A 19 4.59 5.56 1.51
N VAL A 20 3.39 5.53 2.09
CA VAL A 20 2.27 4.67 1.65
C VAL A 20 1.91 4.83 0.16
N PRO A 21 1.92 6.03 -0.46
CA PRO A 21 1.56 6.16 -1.88
C PRO A 21 2.48 5.39 -2.85
N PHE A 22 3.75 5.21 -2.51
CA PHE A 22 4.73 4.55 -3.39
C PHE A 22 4.38 3.10 -3.73
N PRO A 23 4.20 2.17 -2.76
CA PRO A 23 3.79 0.80 -3.06
C PRO A 23 2.45 0.74 -3.80
N PHE A 24 1.53 1.67 -3.54
CA PHE A 24 0.26 1.75 -4.26
C PHE A 24 0.47 1.99 -5.75
N VAL A 25 1.33 2.95 -6.10
CA VAL A 25 1.68 3.21 -7.50
C VAL A 25 2.45 2.03 -8.09
N CYS A 26 3.47 1.52 -7.39
CA CYS A 26 4.29 0.42 -7.87
C CYS A 26 3.47 -0.83 -8.17
N PHE A 27 2.66 -1.33 -7.23
CA PHE A 27 1.88 -2.56 -7.43
C PHE A 27 0.74 -2.39 -8.44
N THR A 28 0.22 -1.18 -8.62
CA THR A 28 -0.71 -0.89 -9.72
C THR A 28 -0.01 -0.99 -11.08
N LEU A 29 1.20 -0.44 -11.17
CA LEU A 29 2.02 -0.54 -12.38
C LEU A 29 2.46 -1.97 -12.67
N VAL A 30 2.72 -2.80 -11.64
CA VAL A 30 3.02 -4.24 -11.82
C VAL A 30 1.88 -4.94 -12.56
N LEU A 31 0.63 -4.74 -12.15
CA LEU A 31 -0.51 -5.35 -12.86
C LEU A 31 -0.59 -4.88 -14.32
N LEU A 32 -0.34 -3.59 -14.57
CA LEU A 32 -0.33 -3.06 -15.94
C LEU A 32 0.78 -3.70 -16.78
N THR A 33 1.96 -3.88 -16.20
CA THR A 33 3.13 -4.41 -16.91
C THR A 33 3.02 -5.93 -17.11
N ASP A 34 2.42 -6.65 -16.16
CA ASP A 34 2.04 -8.07 -16.32
C ASP A 34 1.06 -8.26 -17.48
N ILE A 35 0.05 -7.38 -17.58
CA ILE A 35 -0.90 -7.40 -18.70
C ILE A 35 -0.18 -7.12 -20.02
N LEU A 36 0.73 -6.13 -20.06
CA LEU A 36 1.50 -5.82 -21.26
C LEU A 36 2.42 -6.98 -21.65
N TYR A 37 3.05 -7.65 -20.68
CA TYR A 37 3.83 -8.87 -20.93
C TYR A 37 2.94 -9.96 -21.52
N TRP A 38 1.77 -10.23 -20.92
CA TRP A 38 0.82 -11.22 -21.44
C TRP A 38 0.32 -10.90 -22.86
N ARG A 39 0.27 -9.63 -23.24
CA ARG A 39 -0.19 -9.21 -24.58
C ARG A 39 0.91 -9.16 -25.63
N THR A 40 2.16 -8.91 -25.23
CA THR A 40 3.25 -8.63 -26.17
C THR A 40 4.41 -9.62 -26.11
N SER A 41 4.48 -10.45 -25.07
CA SER A 41 5.58 -11.38 -24.78
C SER A 41 6.97 -10.73 -24.74
N ASN A 42 7.04 -9.41 -24.53
CA ASN A 42 8.29 -8.68 -24.49
C ASN A 42 8.88 -8.71 -23.07
N LEU A 43 10.07 -9.33 -22.93
CA LEU A 43 10.79 -9.50 -21.66
C LEU A 43 11.04 -8.19 -20.90
N MET A 44 11.09 -7.05 -21.59
CA MET A 44 11.22 -5.74 -20.93
C MET A 44 10.13 -5.50 -19.88
N TRP A 45 8.88 -5.92 -20.16
CA TRP A 45 7.76 -5.73 -19.23
C TRP A 45 7.88 -6.59 -17.97
N SER A 46 8.37 -7.82 -18.11
CA SER A 46 8.65 -8.69 -16.97
C SER A 46 9.75 -8.11 -16.09
N ASN A 47 10.88 -7.69 -16.67
CA ASN A 47 11.96 -7.04 -15.93
C ASN A 47 11.48 -5.78 -15.20
N PHE A 48 10.63 -4.97 -15.85
CA PHE A 48 10.10 -3.76 -15.23
C PHE A 48 9.17 -4.08 -14.03
N SER A 49 8.39 -5.16 -14.13
CA SER A 49 7.56 -5.67 -13.02
C SER A 49 8.42 -6.08 -11.83
N ASP A 50 9.56 -6.74 -12.06
CA ASP A 50 10.50 -7.16 -11.00
C ASP A 50 11.06 -5.96 -10.23
N TRP A 51 11.48 -4.91 -10.95
CA TRP A 51 11.95 -3.67 -10.34
C TRP A 51 10.85 -2.95 -9.56
N LEU A 52 9.63 -2.87 -10.11
CA LEU A 52 8.50 -2.26 -9.42
C LEU A 52 8.12 -3.03 -8.14
N LEU A 53 8.14 -4.36 -8.18
CA LEU A 53 7.91 -5.19 -6.99
C LEU A 53 8.98 -4.94 -5.94
N PHE A 54 10.25 -4.93 -6.33
CA PHE A 54 11.37 -4.66 -5.43
C PHE A 54 11.26 -3.29 -4.75
N PHE A 55 11.08 -2.22 -5.52
CA PHE A 55 10.94 -0.87 -4.96
C PHE A 55 9.66 -0.72 -4.13
N GLY A 56 8.53 -1.26 -4.60
CA GLY A 56 7.26 -1.23 -3.90
C GLY A 56 7.36 -1.90 -2.52
N LEU A 57 8.01 -3.06 -2.43
CA LEU A 57 8.20 -3.78 -1.18
C LEU A 57 9.13 -3.05 -0.21
N ILE A 58 10.25 -2.50 -0.70
CA ILE A 58 11.20 -1.76 0.14
C ILE A 58 10.52 -0.52 0.73
N VAL A 59 9.91 0.31 -0.11
CA VAL A 59 9.27 1.54 0.37
C VAL A 59 8.03 1.23 1.20
N GLY A 60 7.32 0.14 0.88
CA GLY A 60 6.23 -0.37 1.69
C GLY A 60 6.67 -0.79 3.09
N ALA A 61 7.80 -1.49 3.23
CA ALA A 61 8.38 -1.83 4.52
C ALA A 61 8.79 -0.57 5.31
N ILE A 62 9.41 0.42 4.65
CA ILE A 62 9.72 1.72 5.26
C ILE A 62 8.44 2.40 5.77
N SER A 63 7.33 2.32 5.02
CA SER A 63 6.06 2.91 5.44
C SER A 63 5.49 2.26 6.70
N LEU A 64 5.68 0.94 6.89
CA LEU A 64 5.29 0.25 8.13
C LEU A 64 6.12 0.74 9.31
N ILE A 65 7.43 0.88 9.13
CA ILE A 65 8.33 1.43 10.17
C ILE A 65 7.92 2.86 10.53
N ALA A 66 7.64 3.70 9.52
CA ALA A 66 7.12 5.05 9.73
C ALA A 66 5.78 5.04 10.48
N GLY A 67 4.90 4.09 10.18
CA GLY A 67 3.64 3.87 10.90
C GLY A 67 3.84 3.50 12.37
N LEU A 68 4.83 2.65 12.68
CA LEU A 68 5.21 2.32 14.05
C LEU A 68 5.74 3.55 14.81
N ILE A 69 6.53 4.40 14.16
CA ILE A 69 6.99 5.66 14.74
C ILE A 69 5.78 6.59 15.02
N ASP A 70 4.81 6.65 14.11
CA ASP A 70 3.57 7.41 14.29
C ASP A 70 2.69 6.85 15.44
N LEU A 71 2.87 5.60 15.89
CA LEU A 71 2.18 5.06 17.08
C LEU A 71 2.73 5.61 18.40
N VAL A 72 4.00 6.00 18.45
CA VAL A 72 4.63 6.57 19.65
C VAL A 72 4.36 8.07 19.75
N ARG A 73 4.15 8.75 18.61
CA ARG A 73 3.87 10.19 18.55
C ARG A 73 2.43 10.49 19.02
N PRO A 74 2.21 11.28 20.09
CA PRO A 74 0.87 11.62 20.55
C PRO A 74 0.11 12.51 19.55
N ALA A 75 0.84 13.38 18.84
CA ALA A 75 0.27 14.36 17.93
C ALA A 75 -0.40 13.73 16.69
N THR A 76 -0.01 12.52 16.30
CA THR A 76 -0.58 11.79 15.15
C THR A 76 -1.75 10.88 15.55
N ARG A 77 -2.13 10.81 16.84
CA ARG A 77 -3.15 9.87 17.35
C ARG A 77 -4.50 9.97 16.64
N ALA A 78 -4.93 11.18 16.31
CA ALA A 78 -6.18 11.42 15.59
C ALA A 78 -6.14 11.02 14.10
N LEU A 79 -4.95 10.88 13.52
CA LEU A 79 -4.74 10.55 12.10
C LEU A 79 -4.44 9.06 11.85
N ARG A 80 -4.40 8.23 12.90
CA ARG A 80 -4.04 6.81 12.79
C ARG A 80 -5.10 6.05 11.99
N PRO A 81 -4.68 5.18 11.04
CA PRO A 81 -5.61 4.30 10.35
C PRO A 81 -6.20 3.26 11.33
N PRO A 82 -7.39 2.73 11.04
CA PRO A 82 -7.95 1.64 11.84
C PRO A 82 -7.08 0.38 11.72
N LEU A 83 -7.05 -0.43 12.78
CA LEU A 83 -6.26 -1.66 12.82
C LEU A 83 -6.57 -2.58 11.64
N ALA A 84 -7.84 -2.67 11.22
CA ALA A 84 -8.24 -3.44 10.05
C ALA A 84 -7.53 -2.99 8.76
N ALA A 85 -7.38 -1.67 8.53
CA ALA A 85 -6.64 -1.17 7.37
C ALA A 85 -5.15 -1.49 7.44
N VAL A 86 -4.55 -1.42 8.65
CA VAL A 86 -3.14 -1.80 8.85
C VAL A 86 -2.92 -3.28 8.55
N VAL A 87 -3.80 -4.16 9.03
CA VAL A 87 -3.70 -5.61 8.76
C VAL A 87 -3.83 -5.91 7.27
N VAL A 88 -4.78 -5.26 6.58
CA VAL A 88 -4.93 -5.42 5.12
C VAL A 88 -3.70 -4.90 4.39
N TYR A 89 -3.12 -3.78 4.81
CA TYR A 89 -1.90 -3.24 4.22
C TYR A 89 -0.69 -4.17 4.39
N ILE A 90 -0.54 -4.81 5.55
CA ILE A 90 0.46 -5.87 5.75
C ILE A 90 0.19 -7.03 4.78
N GLY A 91 -1.08 -7.42 4.61
CA GLY A 91 -1.50 -8.40 3.61
C GLY A 91 -1.10 -8.04 2.18
N VAL A 92 -1.23 -6.76 1.79
CA VAL A 92 -0.75 -6.25 0.48
C VAL A 92 0.74 -6.49 0.30
N LEU A 93 1.57 -6.20 1.31
CA LEU A 93 3.01 -6.43 1.22
C LEU A 93 3.38 -7.91 1.17
N LEU A 94 2.64 -8.76 1.89
CA LEU A 94 2.80 -10.22 1.79
C LEU A 94 2.44 -10.72 0.39
N LEU A 95 1.33 -10.27 -0.19
CA LEU A 95 0.94 -10.60 -1.56
C LEU A 95 1.97 -10.11 -2.58
N GLY A 96 2.49 -8.88 -2.43
CA GLY A 96 3.58 -8.37 -3.26
C GLY A 96 4.86 -9.21 -3.15
N THR A 97 5.18 -9.70 -1.95
CA THR A 97 6.35 -10.56 -1.71
C THR A 97 6.17 -11.92 -2.39
N LEU A 98 4.99 -12.53 -2.26
CA LEU A 98 4.63 -13.76 -2.97
C LEU A 98 4.70 -13.54 -4.49
N ASN A 99 4.21 -12.41 -4.98
CA ASN A 99 4.28 -12.06 -6.40
C ASN A 99 5.74 -11.94 -6.88
N SER A 100 6.62 -11.35 -6.08
CA SER A 100 8.05 -11.28 -6.38
C SER A 100 8.71 -12.66 -6.45
N PHE A 101 8.31 -13.61 -5.60
CA PHE A 101 8.80 -14.99 -5.71
C PHE A 101 8.24 -15.74 -6.91
N ILE A 102 6.99 -15.46 -7.31
CA ILE A 102 6.41 -16.00 -8.53
C ILE A 102 7.20 -15.51 -9.75
N HIS A 103 7.51 -14.20 -9.78
CA HIS A 103 8.29 -13.57 -10.84
C HIS A 103 9.74 -14.03 -10.92
N ALA A 104 10.31 -14.55 -9.83
CA ALA A 104 11.63 -15.18 -9.83
C ALA A 104 11.68 -16.52 -10.61
N GLY A 105 10.53 -17.04 -11.04
CA GLY A 105 10.44 -18.17 -11.96
C GLY A 105 10.90 -17.81 -13.38
N ASP A 106 11.04 -18.83 -14.24
CA ASP A 106 11.55 -18.62 -15.59
C ASP A 106 10.42 -18.36 -16.60
N GLY A 107 10.68 -17.38 -17.47
CA GLY A 107 9.91 -17.09 -18.67
C GLY A 107 8.43 -16.84 -18.45
N TRP A 108 7.65 -17.24 -19.46
CA TRP A 108 6.23 -16.91 -19.56
C TRP A 108 5.37 -17.45 -18.40
N THR A 109 5.71 -18.63 -17.91
CA THR A 109 4.95 -19.36 -16.88
C THR A 109 5.02 -18.71 -15.50
N ALA A 110 6.03 -17.89 -15.25
CA ALA A 110 6.13 -17.11 -14.03
C ALA A 110 5.02 -16.04 -13.97
N ILE A 111 4.80 -15.33 -15.07
CA ILE A 111 3.82 -14.23 -15.10
C ILE A 111 2.40 -14.75 -15.36
N VAL A 112 2.23 -15.69 -16.30
CA VAL A 112 0.91 -16.18 -16.73
C VAL A 112 0.72 -17.64 -16.30
N PRO A 113 -0.33 -17.97 -15.53
CA PRO A 113 -1.37 -17.09 -14.98
C PRO A 113 -1.07 -16.55 -13.57
N ALA A 114 -0.07 -17.10 -12.88
CA ALA A 114 0.10 -16.89 -11.43
C ALA A 114 0.46 -15.44 -11.06
N GLY A 115 1.42 -14.83 -11.75
CA GLY A 115 1.83 -13.44 -11.53
C GLY A 115 0.69 -12.44 -11.74
N LEU A 116 -0.07 -12.59 -12.84
CA LEU A 116 -1.27 -11.79 -13.12
C LEU A 116 -2.34 -11.88 -12.03
N ILE A 117 -2.61 -13.08 -11.54
CA ILE A 117 -3.59 -13.28 -10.45
C ILE A 117 -3.06 -12.63 -9.17
N ALA A 118 -1.79 -12.82 -8.85
CA ALA A 118 -1.17 -12.25 -7.66
C ALA A 118 -1.18 -10.71 -7.71
N SER A 119 -0.84 -10.07 -8.84
CA SER A 119 -0.87 -8.62 -8.98
C SER A 119 -2.31 -8.07 -8.94
N ALA A 120 -3.27 -8.76 -9.54
CA ALA A 120 -4.69 -8.37 -9.47
C ALA A 120 -5.24 -8.45 -8.03
N VAL A 121 -4.96 -9.53 -7.32
CA VAL A 121 -5.38 -9.70 -5.91
C VAL A 121 -4.70 -8.65 -5.02
N THR A 122 -3.42 -8.34 -5.28
CA THR A 122 -2.70 -7.27 -4.57
C THR A 122 -3.39 -5.92 -4.76
N LEU A 123 -3.80 -5.58 -6.00
CA LEU A 123 -4.53 -4.34 -6.28
C LEU A 123 -5.89 -4.29 -5.58
N LEU A 124 -6.64 -5.39 -5.56
CA LEU A 124 -7.92 -5.46 -4.85
C LEU A 124 -7.74 -5.28 -3.34
N ALA A 125 -6.70 -5.87 -2.75
CA ALA A 125 -6.37 -5.68 -1.34
C ALA A 125 -5.97 -4.23 -1.02
N MET A 126 -5.25 -3.55 -1.93
CA MET A 126 -4.94 -2.13 -1.80
C MET A 126 -6.21 -1.26 -1.79
N ILE A 127 -7.15 -1.52 -2.69
CA ILE A 127 -8.45 -0.84 -2.73
C ILE A 127 -9.21 -1.05 -1.42
N ALA A 128 -9.24 -2.29 -0.91
CA ALA A 128 -9.87 -2.61 0.37
C ALA A 128 -9.24 -1.84 1.54
N SER A 129 -7.91 -1.73 1.59
CA SER A 129 -7.18 -0.95 2.61
C SER A 129 -7.61 0.53 2.61
N VAL A 130 -7.75 1.13 1.43
CA VAL A 130 -8.22 2.52 1.27
C VAL A 130 -9.68 2.65 1.73
N TYR A 131 -10.54 1.73 1.32
CA TYR A 131 -11.95 1.74 1.71
C TYR A 131 -12.14 1.66 3.23
N LEU A 132 -11.42 0.76 3.91
CA LEU A 132 -11.44 0.64 5.37
C LEU A 132 -10.98 1.93 6.07
N THR A 133 -9.95 2.57 5.52
CA THR A 133 -9.45 3.84 6.05
C THR A 133 -10.45 4.98 5.85
N ALA A 134 -11.12 5.03 4.68
CA ALA A 134 -12.13 6.05 4.38
C ALA A 134 -13.39 5.91 5.25
N GLY A 135 -13.90 4.68 5.43
CA GLY A 135 -15.12 4.42 6.20
C GLY A 135 -15.03 4.76 7.68
N THR A 136 -13.83 4.72 8.26
CA THR A 136 -13.63 5.09 9.67
C THR A 136 -13.54 6.60 9.88
N ARG A 137 -13.02 7.35 8.89
CA ARG A 137 -12.98 8.82 8.96
C ARG A 137 -14.38 9.43 8.90
N THR A 138 -15.25 8.91 8.03
CA THR A 138 -16.65 9.36 7.95
C THR A 138 -17.40 9.05 9.22
N ALA A 139 -17.27 7.83 9.77
CA ALA A 139 -17.93 7.45 11.02
C ALA A 139 -17.53 8.32 12.22
N ASN A 140 -16.28 8.79 12.27
CA ASN A 140 -15.79 9.66 13.35
C ASN A 140 -16.24 11.12 13.19
N ALA A 141 -16.43 11.60 11.96
CA ALA A 141 -16.89 12.97 11.70
C ALA A 141 -18.28 13.26 12.28
N TRP A 142 -19.17 12.26 12.33
CA TRP A 142 -20.53 12.37 12.87
C TRP A 142 -20.63 12.18 14.38
N ARG A 143 -19.55 11.77 15.06
CA ARG A 143 -19.53 11.48 16.51
C ARG A 143 -19.05 12.65 17.37
N ILE A 144 -18.70 13.77 16.74
CA ILE A 144 -18.25 14.99 17.41
C ILE A 144 -19.45 15.96 17.46
N PRO A 145 -20.08 16.19 18.64
CA PRO A 145 -21.11 17.22 18.81
C PRO A 145 -20.54 18.65 18.75
#